data_AF-A0A354FCX7-F1
#
_entry.id   AF-A0A354FCX7-F1
#
_cell.length_a   1.000
_cell.length_b   1.000
_cell.length_c   1.000
_cell.angle_alpha   90.00
_cell.angle_beta   90.00
_cell.angle_gamma   90.00
#
_symmetry.space_group_name_H-M   'P 1'
#
loop_
_entity.id
_entity.type
_entity.pdbx_description
1 polymer ?
#
loop_
_entity_poly.entity_id
_entity_poly.type
_entity_poly.pdbx_seq_one_letter_code
_entity_poly.pdbx_strand_id
1 'polypeptide(L)'
;AAKYTVARMLERDDFERRYKEGIPIGIHEFLYPLMQGYDSVALKADLELGGTDQKFNLMVGRDLQREFGQEPQVAITMPILEGLDGVQKMSKSLGNYVGISEPPKEIYGKAMSISDELIVRYFQLVTPVSNEEVDKIQDNLASGSHHPRDVKMQLARELVTMYYGKDAAIDAEQEFVSVFQQGNLPEEIPDVQIPAEETSTEGTIWLPKLLALIGLANSTSAGKRFVKQGAVKIDGEKMTDSEYRVVVNSGMIIQVGKRKFARLIL
;
A
#
# COMPACT_ATOMS: atom_id res chain seq x y z
N ALA A 1 11.92 -34.58 2.96
CA ALA A 1 13.03 -34.48 1.99
C ALA A 1 13.11 -35.72 1.08
N ALA A 2 13.30 -36.94 1.60
CA ALA A 2 13.49 -38.14 0.75
C ALA A 2 12.30 -38.52 -0.17
N LYS A 3 11.11 -37.99 0.09
CA LYS A 3 9.88 -38.28 -0.67
C LYS A 3 9.62 -37.33 -1.85
N TYR A 4 10.49 -36.34 -2.10
CA TYR A 4 10.30 -35.36 -3.18
C TYR A 4 11.60 -35.20 -3.97
N THR A 5 11.50 -35.03 -5.29
CA THR A 5 12.67 -34.99 -6.18
C THR A 5 13.10 -33.55 -6.47
N VAL A 6 14.39 -33.37 -6.74
CA VAL A 6 14.94 -32.07 -7.17
C VAL A 6 14.29 -31.61 -8.48
N ALA A 7 14.02 -32.52 -9.40
CA ALA A 7 13.36 -32.21 -10.67
C ALA A 7 12.00 -31.52 -10.46
N ARG A 8 11.16 -32.05 -9.56
CA ARG A 8 9.85 -31.44 -9.23
C ARG A 8 9.98 -30.09 -8.55
N MET A 9 11.05 -29.86 -7.79
CA MET A 9 11.30 -28.53 -7.23
C MET A 9 11.65 -27.51 -8.30
N LEU A 10 12.41 -27.92 -9.33
CA LEU A 10 12.78 -27.07 -10.45
C LEU A 10 11.61 -26.77 -11.41
N GLU A 11 10.48 -27.49 -11.32
CA GLU A 11 9.25 -27.19 -12.07
C GLU A 11 8.51 -25.94 -11.56
N ARG A 12 8.91 -25.38 -10.41
CA ARG A 12 8.37 -24.11 -9.92
C ARG A 12 8.87 -22.97 -10.80
N ASP A 13 7.96 -22.20 -11.40
CA ASP A 13 8.26 -21.08 -12.32
C ASP A 13 9.41 -20.17 -11.86
N ASP A 14 9.47 -19.83 -10.56
CA ASP A 14 10.55 -18.98 -10.00
C ASP A 14 11.92 -19.67 -10.03
N PHE A 15 11.98 -20.94 -9.63
CA PHE A 15 13.23 -21.71 -9.65
C PHE A 15 13.63 -22.06 -11.08
N GLU A 16 12.68 -22.39 -11.94
CA GLU A 16 12.94 -22.63 -13.36
C GLU A 16 13.57 -21.40 -14.02
N ARG A 17 12.97 -20.22 -13.82
CA ARG A 17 13.49 -18.96 -14.36
C ARG A 17 14.88 -18.64 -13.81
N ARG A 18 15.06 -18.66 -12.48
CA ARG A 18 16.36 -18.35 -11.85
C ARG A 18 17.45 -19.31 -12.30
N TYR A 19 17.12 -20.59 -12.44
CA TYR A 19 18.07 -21.59 -12.93
C TYR A 19 18.48 -21.33 -14.38
N LYS A 20 17.53 -20.99 -15.27
CA LYS A 20 17.82 -20.61 -16.67
C LYS A 20 18.63 -19.32 -16.78
N GLU A 21 18.38 -18.35 -15.91
CA GLU A 21 19.07 -17.05 -15.87
C GLU A 21 20.43 -17.10 -15.14
N GLY A 22 20.80 -18.25 -14.56
CA GLY A 22 22.04 -18.38 -13.77
C GLY A 22 22.00 -17.60 -12.45
N ILE A 23 20.82 -17.23 -11.98
CA ILE A 23 20.64 -16.56 -10.68
C ILE A 23 20.79 -17.63 -9.59
N PRO A 24 21.70 -17.45 -8.61
CA PRO A 24 21.93 -18.44 -7.56
C PRO A 24 20.65 -18.82 -6.83
N ILE A 25 20.44 -20.11 -6.56
CA ILE A 25 19.31 -20.64 -5.75
C ILE A 25 19.92 -21.34 -4.53
N GLY A 26 19.60 -20.86 -3.34
CA GLY A 26 20.10 -21.47 -2.11
C GLY A 26 19.44 -22.82 -1.85
N ILE A 27 20.20 -23.81 -1.35
CA ILE A 27 19.66 -25.14 -1.01
C ILE A 27 18.52 -25.05 0.01
N HIS A 28 18.62 -24.12 0.95
CA HIS A 28 17.59 -23.88 1.96
C HIS A 28 16.27 -23.37 1.37
N GLU A 29 16.28 -22.73 0.19
CA GLU A 29 15.06 -22.28 -0.50
C GLU A 29 14.18 -23.47 -0.93
N PHE A 30 14.78 -24.63 -1.19
CA PHE A 30 14.07 -25.88 -1.49
C PHE A 30 13.38 -26.50 -0.28
N LEU A 31 13.76 -26.12 0.93
CA LEU A 31 13.15 -26.65 2.15
C LEU A 31 11.80 -26.00 2.43
N TYR A 32 11.60 -24.74 2.03
CA TYR A 32 10.39 -23.99 2.35
C TYR A 32 9.10 -24.68 1.85
N PRO A 33 8.98 -25.11 0.58
CA PRO A 33 7.77 -25.80 0.11
C PRO A 33 7.51 -27.12 0.85
N LEU A 34 8.56 -27.83 1.26
CA LEU A 34 8.43 -29.07 2.03
C LEU A 34 7.97 -28.81 3.47
N MET A 35 8.45 -27.73 4.09
CA MET A 35 8.04 -27.33 5.43
C MET A 35 6.57 -26.93 5.43
N GLN A 36 6.17 -26.01 4.53
CA GLN A 36 4.77 -25.60 4.40
C GLN A 36 3.87 -26.80 4.07
N GLY A 37 4.24 -27.66 3.12
CA GLY A 37 3.43 -28.83 2.80
C GLY A 37 3.37 -29.87 3.93
N TYR A 38 4.37 -29.92 4.81
CA TYR A 38 4.33 -30.76 6.00
C TYR A 38 3.36 -30.19 7.06
N ASP A 39 3.13 -28.88 7.10
CA ASP A 39 2.10 -28.29 7.97
C ASP A 39 0.72 -28.87 7.63
N SER A 40 0.40 -29.07 6.34
CA SER A 40 -0.82 -29.75 5.90
C SER A 40 -0.95 -31.18 6.47
N VAL A 41 0.16 -31.93 6.52
CA VAL A 41 0.21 -33.29 7.09
C VAL A 41 0.04 -33.25 8.60
N ALA A 42 0.72 -32.32 9.27
CA ALA A 42 0.68 -32.17 10.73
C ALA A 42 -0.71 -31.76 11.23
N LEU A 43 -1.37 -30.84 10.50
CA LEU A 43 -2.71 -30.35 10.80
C LEU A 43 -3.82 -31.27 10.29
N LYS A 44 -3.49 -32.26 9.43
CA LYS A 44 -4.46 -33.09 8.70
C LYS A 44 -5.49 -32.23 7.96
N ALA A 45 -4.99 -31.22 7.25
CA ALA A 45 -5.84 -30.22 6.63
C ALA A 45 -6.74 -30.84 5.55
N ASP A 46 -8.05 -30.60 5.62
CA ASP A 46 -8.99 -30.91 4.54
C ASP A 46 -8.98 -29.85 3.45
N LEU A 47 -8.61 -28.61 3.82
CA LEU A 47 -8.61 -27.43 2.96
C LEU A 47 -7.41 -26.54 3.28
N GLU A 48 -6.73 -26.03 2.25
CA GLU A 48 -5.73 -24.96 2.40
C GLU A 48 -6.02 -23.84 1.40
N LEU A 49 -6.05 -22.60 1.91
CA LEU A 49 -6.29 -21.37 1.18
C LEU A 49 -4.95 -20.68 0.89
N GLY A 50 -4.79 -20.12 -0.30
CA GLY A 50 -3.61 -19.32 -0.63
C GLY A 50 -3.84 -18.37 -1.80
N GLY A 51 -2.89 -17.46 -2.04
CA GLY A 51 -2.85 -16.70 -3.29
C GLY A 51 -2.54 -17.59 -4.49
N THR A 52 -2.81 -17.13 -5.72
CA THR A 52 -2.41 -17.87 -6.93
C THR A 52 -0.90 -18.12 -7.01
N ASP A 53 -0.09 -17.27 -6.36
CA ASP A 53 1.36 -17.43 -6.23
C ASP A 53 1.79 -18.57 -5.28
N GLN A 54 0.86 -19.10 -4.47
CA GLN A 54 1.10 -20.24 -3.58
C GLN A 54 0.72 -21.59 -4.19
N LYS A 55 0.23 -21.63 -5.44
CA LYS A 55 -0.26 -22.87 -6.09
C LYS A 55 0.74 -24.02 -5.98
N PHE A 56 2.02 -23.78 -6.24
CA PHE A 56 3.05 -24.81 -6.14
C PHE A 56 3.13 -25.41 -4.72
N ASN A 57 3.20 -24.56 -3.69
CA ASN A 57 3.31 -25.00 -2.30
C ASN A 57 2.06 -25.78 -1.85
N LEU A 58 0.86 -25.31 -2.25
CA LEU A 58 -0.40 -26.02 -1.98
C LEU A 58 -0.42 -27.44 -2.59
N MET A 59 0.16 -27.61 -3.77
CA MET A 59 0.29 -28.92 -4.41
C MET A 59 1.33 -29.80 -3.73
N VAL A 60 2.42 -29.24 -3.20
CA VAL A 60 3.38 -29.98 -2.38
C VAL A 60 2.72 -30.52 -1.11
N GLY A 61 1.87 -29.73 -0.44
CA GLY A 61 1.09 -30.19 0.71
C GLY A 61 0.19 -31.38 0.38
N ARG A 62 -0.56 -31.30 -0.73
CA ARG A 62 -1.40 -32.41 -1.24
C ARG A 62 -0.60 -33.68 -1.50
N ASP A 63 0.56 -33.56 -2.14
CA ASP A 63 1.42 -34.71 -2.43
C ASP A 63 2.00 -35.32 -1.16
N LEU A 64 2.43 -34.49 -0.20
CA LEU A 64 2.93 -34.97 1.09
C LEU A 64 1.83 -35.68 1.89
N GLN A 65 0.60 -35.17 1.93
CA GLN A 65 -0.50 -35.87 2.60
C GLN A 65 -0.73 -37.27 2.01
N ARG A 66 -0.70 -37.42 0.67
CA ARG A 66 -0.79 -38.73 0.01
C ARG A 66 0.33 -39.67 0.44
N GLU A 67 1.55 -39.17 0.49
CA GLU A 67 2.73 -39.93 0.92
C GLU A 67 2.68 -40.35 2.39
N PHE A 68 1.92 -39.64 3.22
CA PHE A 68 1.69 -39.96 4.63
C PHE A 68 0.37 -40.74 4.86
N GLY A 69 -0.28 -41.21 3.78
CA GLY A 69 -1.52 -41.99 3.86
C GLY A 69 -2.74 -41.17 4.31
N GLN A 70 -2.69 -39.85 4.18
CA GLN A 70 -3.79 -38.94 4.46
C GLN A 70 -4.56 -38.60 3.17
N GLU A 71 -5.82 -38.18 3.34
CA GLU A 71 -6.59 -37.59 2.24
C GLU A 71 -5.97 -36.25 1.82
N PRO A 72 -5.68 -36.02 0.53
CA PRO A 72 -5.08 -34.76 0.09
C PRO A 72 -6.04 -33.56 0.14
N GLN A 73 -5.64 -32.50 0.84
CA GLN A 73 -6.38 -31.25 1.05
C GLN A 73 -6.91 -30.61 -0.22
N VAL A 74 -8.10 -30.04 -0.23
CA VAL A 74 -8.55 -29.19 -1.33
C VAL A 74 -7.77 -27.86 -1.31
N ALA A 75 -7.08 -27.56 -2.41
CA ALA A 75 -6.38 -26.30 -2.59
C ALA A 75 -7.32 -25.26 -3.20
N ILE A 76 -7.56 -24.16 -2.50
CA ILE A 76 -8.35 -23.02 -3.00
C ILE A 76 -7.43 -21.81 -3.15
N THR A 77 -7.33 -21.30 -4.38
CA THR A 77 -6.53 -20.10 -4.67
C THR A 77 -7.40 -18.87 -4.86
N MET A 78 -6.99 -17.76 -4.23
CA MET A 78 -7.55 -16.43 -4.42
C MET A 78 -6.68 -15.60 -5.37
N PRO A 79 -7.27 -14.69 -6.17
CA PRO A 79 -6.49 -13.80 -7.03
C PRO A 79 -5.60 -12.88 -6.21
N ILE A 80 -4.51 -12.41 -6.84
CA ILE A 80 -3.62 -11.43 -6.24
C ILE A 80 -4.21 -10.04 -6.44
N LEU A 81 -4.28 -9.27 -5.35
CA LEU A 81 -4.71 -7.88 -5.35
C LEU A 81 -3.55 -6.97 -5.78
N GLU A 82 -3.81 -6.09 -6.73
CA GLU A 82 -2.94 -5.02 -7.18
C GLU A 82 -2.86 -3.94 -6.10
N GLY A 83 -1.67 -3.37 -5.90
CA GLY A 83 -1.47 -2.28 -4.96
C GLY A 83 -1.98 -0.94 -5.48
N LEU A 84 -1.69 0.11 -4.73
CA LEU A 84 -2.10 1.49 -5.03
C LEU A 84 -1.53 2.04 -6.35
N ASP A 85 -0.45 1.45 -6.89
CA ASP A 85 0.08 1.82 -8.21
C ASP A 85 -0.71 1.22 -9.39
N GLY A 86 -1.60 0.26 -9.09
CA GLY A 86 -2.53 -0.32 -10.03
C GLY A 86 -1.99 -1.43 -10.95
N VAL A 87 -0.70 -1.75 -10.86
CA VAL A 87 -0.06 -2.72 -11.77
C VAL A 87 0.57 -3.85 -10.98
N GLN A 88 1.39 -3.51 -9.99
CA GLN A 88 2.12 -4.48 -9.20
C GLN A 88 1.24 -5.06 -8.10
N LYS A 89 1.53 -6.30 -7.70
CA LYS A 89 0.90 -6.89 -6.51
C LYS A 89 1.10 -6.00 -5.28
N MET A 90 0.08 -5.94 -4.44
CA MET A 90 0.16 -5.21 -3.18
C MET A 90 1.29 -5.77 -2.32
N SER A 91 2.21 -4.90 -1.88
CA SER A 91 3.39 -5.28 -1.10
C SER A 91 3.85 -4.15 -0.18
N LYS A 92 4.22 -4.51 1.05
CA LYS A 92 4.86 -3.59 1.99
C LYS A 92 6.18 -3.02 1.45
N SER A 93 6.96 -3.85 0.74
CA SER A 93 8.26 -3.44 0.20
C SER A 93 8.15 -2.43 -0.95
N LEU A 94 7.03 -2.43 -1.67
CA LEU A 94 6.77 -1.48 -2.76
C LEU A 94 6.09 -0.20 -2.25
N GLY A 95 5.66 -0.16 -0.99
CA GLY A 95 4.92 0.98 -0.42
C GLY A 95 3.54 1.20 -1.05
N ASN A 96 3.03 0.23 -1.80
CA ASN A 96 1.79 0.30 -2.57
C ASN A 96 0.60 -0.39 -1.84
N TYR A 97 0.62 -0.44 -0.51
CA TYR A 97 -0.34 -1.22 0.28
C TYR A 97 -1.23 -0.37 1.18
N VAL A 98 -2.39 -0.92 1.51
CA VAL A 98 -3.27 -0.46 2.59
C VAL A 98 -3.09 -1.41 3.76
N GLY A 99 -2.61 -0.92 4.90
CA GLY A 99 -2.36 -1.75 6.07
C GLY A 99 -3.62 -1.91 6.92
N ILE A 100 -3.92 -3.14 7.35
CA ILE A 100 -5.10 -3.42 8.19
C ILE A 100 -5.05 -2.78 9.58
N SER A 101 -3.85 -2.45 10.05
CA SER A 101 -3.59 -1.83 11.36
C SER A 101 -3.14 -0.38 11.24
N GLU A 102 -3.42 0.28 10.12
CA GLU A 102 -3.12 1.70 9.92
C GLU A 102 -4.24 2.57 10.52
N PRO A 103 -3.95 3.81 10.93
CA PRO A 103 -4.99 4.72 11.41
C PRO A 103 -6.14 4.85 10.39
N PRO A 104 -7.40 4.97 10.83
CA PRO A 104 -8.56 5.11 9.94
C PRO A 104 -8.38 6.14 8.82
N LYS A 105 -7.80 7.31 9.15
CA LYS A 105 -7.48 8.37 8.18
C LYS A 105 -6.51 7.95 7.08
N GLU A 106 -5.52 7.11 7.41
CA GLU A 106 -4.55 6.58 6.44
C GLU A 106 -5.19 5.54 5.53
N ILE A 107 -5.98 4.62 6.09
CA ILE A 107 -6.75 3.64 5.30
C ILE A 107 -7.67 4.37 4.32
N TYR A 108 -8.43 5.35 4.82
CA TYR A 108 -9.36 6.14 4.02
C TYR A 108 -8.62 6.90 2.90
N GLY A 109 -7.55 7.62 3.25
CA GLY A 109 -6.73 8.36 2.30
C GLY A 109 -6.12 7.45 1.23
N LYS A 110 -5.58 6.29 1.60
CA LYS A 110 -5.00 5.33 0.65
C LYS A 110 -6.06 4.71 -0.26
N ALA A 111 -7.22 4.34 0.28
CA ALA A 111 -8.35 3.85 -0.52
C ALA A 111 -8.79 4.88 -1.57
N MET A 112 -8.80 6.17 -1.20
CA MET A 112 -9.09 7.25 -2.15
C MET A 112 -8.05 7.44 -3.27
N SER A 113 -6.85 6.87 -3.14
CA SER A 113 -5.83 6.86 -4.22
C SER A 113 -5.89 5.64 -5.14
N ILE A 114 -6.79 4.69 -4.90
CA ILE A 114 -6.99 3.55 -5.79
C ILE A 114 -7.39 4.07 -7.20
N SER A 115 -6.84 3.45 -8.24
CA SER A 115 -7.16 3.81 -9.63
C SER A 115 -8.61 3.46 -9.94
N ASP A 116 -9.23 4.18 -10.88
CA ASP A 116 -10.66 3.99 -11.16
C ASP A 116 -10.95 2.58 -11.71
N GLU A 117 -10.00 2.00 -12.43
CA GLU A 117 -10.08 0.64 -12.98
C GLU A 117 -10.11 -0.45 -11.90
N LEU A 118 -9.58 -0.17 -10.71
CA LEU A 118 -9.47 -1.12 -9.61
C LEU A 118 -10.57 -1.02 -8.57
N ILE A 119 -11.47 -0.02 -8.67
CA ILE A 119 -12.55 0.19 -7.71
C ILE A 119 -13.37 -1.10 -7.52
N VAL A 120 -13.89 -1.66 -8.62
CA VAL A 120 -14.72 -2.86 -8.61
C VAL A 120 -13.96 -4.04 -8.03
N ARG A 121 -12.69 -4.21 -8.44
CA ARG A 121 -11.85 -5.31 -7.97
C ARG A 121 -11.58 -5.24 -6.47
N TYR A 122 -11.40 -4.05 -5.91
CA TYR A 122 -11.26 -3.89 -4.45
C TYR A 122 -12.56 -4.23 -3.71
N PHE A 123 -13.72 -3.79 -4.22
CA PHE A 123 -14.99 -4.22 -3.63
C PHE A 123 -15.13 -5.75 -3.58
N GLN A 124 -14.82 -6.43 -4.69
CA GLN A 124 -14.90 -7.89 -4.79
C GLN A 124 -13.98 -8.63 -3.82
N LEU A 125 -12.75 -8.14 -3.65
CA LEU A 125 -11.70 -8.92 -2.99
C LEU A 125 -11.49 -8.55 -1.51
N VAL A 126 -11.84 -7.33 -1.10
CA VAL A 126 -11.49 -6.83 0.24
C VAL A 126 -12.64 -6.17 1.00
N THR A 127 -13.89 -6.37 0.55
CA THR A 127 -15.06 -5.86 1.28
C THR A 127 -16.12 -6.95 1.47
N PRO A 128 -17.00 -6.81 2.48
CA PRO A 128 -18.14 -7.71 2.66
C PRO A 128 -19.31 -7.41 1.72
N VAL A 129 -19.16 -6.47 0.77
CA VAL A 129 -20.21 -6.09 -0.18
C VAL A 129 -20.56 -7.29 -1.06
N SER A 130 -21.85 -7.63 -1.16
CA SER A 130 -22.31 -8.76 -1.95
C SER A 130 -22.01 -8.58 -3.44
N ASN A 131 -21.73 -9.67 -4.16
CA ASN A 131 -21.48 -9.64 -5.61
C ASN A 131 -22.59 -8.92 -6.39
N GLU A 132 -23.86 -9.10 -6.03
CA GLU A 132 -24.97 -8.38 -6.68
C GLU A 132 -24.86 -6.85 -6.56
N GLU A 133 -24.36 -6.35 -5.43
CA GLU A 133 -24.17 -4.92 -5.21
C GLU A 133 -22.90 -4.41 -5.90
N VAL A 134 -21.85 -5.25 -5.96
CA VAL A 134 -20.67 -4.96 -6.77
C VAL A 134 -21.03 -4.84 -8.25
N ASP A 135 -21.86 -5.73 -8.77
CA ASP A 135 -22.31 -5.70 -10.17
C ASP A 135 -23.05 -4.37 -10.47
N LYS A 136 -23.91 -3.92 -9.54
CA LYS A 136 -24.55 -2.59 -9.66
C LYS A 136 -23.53 -1.45 -9.60
N ILE A 137 -22.52 -1.52 -8.74
CA ILE A 137 -21.45 -0.51 -8.67
C ILE A 137 -20.73 -0.44 -10.02
N GLN A 138 -20.41 -1.59 -10.62
CA GLN A 138 -19.77 -1.66 -11.94
C GLN A 138 -20.64 -1.04 -13.03
N ASP A 139 -21.93 -1.37 -13.08
CA ASP A 139 -22.88 -0.81 -14.06
C ASP A 139 -23.06 0.72 -13.89
N ASN A 140 -23.12 1.19 -12.65
CA ASN A 140 -23.24 2.62 -12.35
C ASN A 140 -21.98 3.41 -12.73
N LEU A 141 -20.79 2.82 -12.57
CA LEU A 141 -19.52 3.41 -13.04
C LEU A 141 -19.46 3.41 -14.57
N ALA A 142 -19.83 2.31 -15.22
CA ALA A 142 -19.80 2.19 -16.68
C ALA A 142 -20.79 3.13 -17.38
N SER A 143 -21.97 3.35 -16.79
CA SER A 143 -22.97 4.30 -17.30
C SER A 143 -22.67 5.76 -17.00
N GLY A 144 -21.70 6.04 -16.11
CA GLY A 144 -21.42 7.39 -15.60
C GLY A 144 -22.48 7.92 -14.63
N SER A 145 -23.41 7.08 -14.18
CA SER A 145 -24.44 7.44 -13.21
C SER A 145 -23.85 7.79 -11.85
N HIS A 146 -22.76 7.13 -11.46
CA HIS A 146 -21.97 7.48 -10.28
C HIS A 146 -20.58 7.97 -10.65
N HIS A 147 -20.13 9.04 -9.99
CA HIS A 147 -18.77 9.55 -10.17
C HIS A 147 -17.76 8.65 -9.44
N PRO A 148 -16.62 8.24 -10.05
CA PRO A 148 -15.65 7.34 -9.43
C PRO A 148 -15.13 7.78 -8.05
N ARG A 149 -15.02 9.09 -7.84
CA ARG A 149 -14.68 9.67 -6.53
C ARG A 149 -15.65 9.22 -5.42
N ASP A 150 -16.95 9.30 -5.68
CA ASP A 150 -17.96 9.04 -4.65
C ASP A 150 -18.04 7.54 -4.34
N VAL A 151 -17.85 6.70 -5.36
CA VAL A 151 -17.70 5.25 -5.20
C VAL A 151 -16.42 4.89 -4.42
N LYS A 152 -15.32 5.63 -4.63
CA LYS A 152 -14.11 5.46 -3.81
C LYS A 152 -14.31 5.88 -2.36
N MET A 153 -15.11 6.92 -2.10
CA MET A 153 -15.47 7.29 -0.73
C MET A 153 -16.29 6.18 -0.06
N GLN A 154 -17.20 5.55 -0.81
CA GLN A 154 -17.91 4.36 -0.32
C GLN A 154 -16.93 3.21 -0.01
N LEU A 155 -16.00 2.88 -0.92
CA LEU A 155 -14.98 1.85 -0.70
C LEU A 155 -14.13 2.15 0.55
N ALA A 156 -13.67 3.39 0.69
CA ALA A 156 -12.89 3.83 1.83
C ALA A 156 -13.66 3.67 3.14
N ARG A 157 -14.95 4.04 3.15
CA ARG A 157 -15.84 3.85 4.30
C ARG A 157 -16.01 2.38 4.67
N GLU A 158 -16.21 1.50 3.69
CA GLU A 158 -16.33 0.04 3.93
C GLU A 158 -15.05 -0.54 4.54
N LEU A 159 -13.89 -0.17 4.00
CA LEU A 159 -12.59 -0.64 4.51
C LEU A 159 -12.35 -0.20 5.95
N VAL A 160 -12.62 1.06 6.28
CA VAL A 160 -12.48 1.55 7.66
C VAL A 160 -13.52 0.89 8.57
N THR A 161 -14.76 0.75 8.12
CA THR A 161 -15.84 0.12 8.90
C THR A 161 -15.51 -1.31 9.28
N MET A 162 -14.92 -2.08 8.36
CA MET A 162 -14.56 -3.48 8.59
C MET A 162 -13.53 -3.67 9.72
N TYR A 163 -12.56 -2.76 9.87
CA TYR A 163 -11.49 -2.88 10.85
C TYR A 163 -11.67 -2.03 12.11
N TYR A 164 -12.36 -0.89 12.00
CA TYR A 164 -12.46 0.12 13.07
C TYR A 164 -13.90 0.51 13.41
N GLY A 165 -14.90 -0.06 12.73
CA GLY A 165 -16.31 0.22 12.97
C GLY A 165 -16.81 1.50 12.30
N LYS A 166 -18.14 1.68 12.37
CA LYS A 166 -18.86 2.71 11.62
C LYS A 166 -18.50 4.14 12.03
N ASP A 167 -18.35 4.39 13.33
CA ASP A 167 -18.08 5.74 13.84
C ASP A 167 -16.71 6.25 13.35
N ALA A 168 -15.67 5.41 13.45
CA ALA A 168 -14.35 5.74 12.91
C ALA A 168 -14.35 5.97 11.39
N ALA A 169 -15.22 5.29 10.65
CA ALA A 169 -15.35 5.50 9.21
C ALA A 169 -16.01 6.85 8.88
N ILE A 170 -17.00 7.27 9.67
CA ILE A 170 -17.64 8.58 9.54
C ILE A 170 -16.62 9.68 9.86
N ASP A 171 -15.86 9.54 10.96
CA ASP A 171 -14.86 10.53 11.36
C ASP A 171 -13.75 10.66 10.30
N ALA A 172 -13.23 9.53 9.79
CA ALA A 172 -12.20 9.53 8.76
C ALA A 172 -12.70 10.15 7.44
N GLU A 173 -13.96 9.94 7.07
CA GLU A 173 -14.57 10.59 5.93
C GLU A 173 -14.70 12.10 6.11
N GLN A 174 -15.17 12.54 7.29
CA GLN A 174 -15.30 13.97 7.60
C GLN A 174 -13.94 14.67 7.56
N GLU A 175 -12.91 14.06 8.14
CA GLU A 175 -11.52 14.55 8.09
C GLU A 175 -11.01 14.62 6.64
N PHE A 176 -11.27 13.58 5.84
CA PHE A 176 -10.89 13.60 4.42
C PHE A 176 -11.60 14.72 3.66
N VAL A 177 -12.90 14.90 3.88
CA VAL A 177 -13.70 15.94 3.22
C VAL A 177 -13.24 17.33 3.64
N SER A 178 -12.96 17.58 4.92
CA SER A 178 -12.50 18.89 5.40
C SER A 178 -11.15 19.27 4.79
N VAL A 179 -10.19 18.35 4.77
CA VAL A 179 -8.86 18.56 4.19
C VAL A 179 -8.91 18.77 2.67
N PHE A 180 -9.76 18.02 1.95
CA PHE A 180 -9.77 18.04 0.49
C PHE A 180 -10.76 19.03 -0.15
N GLN A 181 -11.93 19.30 0.45
CA GLN A 181 -12.94 20.20 -0.11
C GLN A 181 -12.75 21.65 0.30
N GLN A 182 -12.16 21.93 1.46
CA GLN A 182 -12.06 23.30 1.97
C GLN A 182 -10.66 23.90 1.84
N GLY A 183 -9.66 23.12 1.38
CA GLY A 183 -8.26 23.55 1.44
C GLY A 183 -7.78 23.81 2.87
N ASN A 184 -8.54 23.32 3.86
CA ASN A 184 -8.22 23.46 5.25
C ASN A 184 -7.07 22.53 5.60
N LEU A 185 -6.19 23.04 6.45
CA LEU A 185 -5.09 22.31 7.01
C LEU A 185 -5.62 21.11 7.84
N PRO A 186 -4.96 19.95 7.83
CA PRO A 186 -5.30 18.85 8.74
C PRO A 186 -5.33 19.35 10.20
N GLU A 187 -6.27 18.85 11.02
CA GLU A 187 -6.36 19.24 12.44
C GLU A 187 -5.07 18.90 13.21
N GLU A 188 -4.43 17.79 12.82
CA GLU A 188 -3.12 17.38 13.33
C GLU A 188 -2.06 17.46 12.22
N ILE A 189 -1.18 18.47 12.32
CA ILE A 189 0.02 18.56 11.50
C ILE A 189 1.22 18.09 12.33
N PRO A 190 2.04 17.15 11.82
CA PRO A 190 3.27 16.74 12.49
C PRO A 190 4.20 17.93 12.70
N ASP A 191 4.62 18.13 13.95
CA ASP A 191 5.63 19.11 14.31
C ASP A 191 7.03 18.58 14.03
N VAL A 192 7.86 19.38 13.38
CA VAL A 192 9.24 19.03 13.04
C VAL A 192 10.18 20.11 13.55
N GLN A 193 11.09 19.72 14.44
CA GLN A 193 12.10 20.64 14.95
C GLN A 193 13.23 20.83 13.93
N ILE A 194 13.59 22.09 13.67
CA ILE A 194 14.69 22.45 12.78
C ILE A 194 15.91 22.84 13.61
N PRO A 195 17.01 22.06 13.59
CA PRO A 195 18.24 22.42 14.28
C PRO A 195 18.78 23.75 13.77
N ALA A 196 19.20 24.64 14.68
CA ALA A 196 19.74 25.96 14.32
C ALA A 196 20.94 25.86 13.35
N GLU A 197 21.71 24.77 13.46
CA GLU A 197 22.87 24.45 12.62
C GLU A 197 22.53 24.25 11.13
N GLU A 198 21.28 23.91 10.83
CA GLU A 198 20.80 23.67 9.46
C GLU A 198 20.44 24.96 8.72
N THR A 199 20.35 26.08 9.45
CA THR A 199 20.03 27.42 8.92
C THR A 199 21.29 28.27 8.75
N SER A 200 21.26 29.20 7.79
CA SER A 200 22.34 30.19 7.64
C SER A 200 22.36 31.15 8.83
N THR A 201 23.40 32.00 8.90
CA THR A 201 23.47 33.12 9.87
C THR A 201 22.28 34.07 9.81
N GLU A 202 21.53 34.06 8.71
CA GLU A 202 20.30 34.83 8.48
C GLU A 202 19.02 34.02 8.75
N GLY A 203 19.12 32.83 9.33
CA GLY A 203 17.97 31.95 9.61
C GLY A 203 17.36 31.32 8.36
N THR A 204 18.07 31.30 7.23
CA THR A 204 17.53 30.78 5.97
C THR A 204 18.02 29.37 5.65
N ILE A 205 17.15 28.57 5.04
CA ILE A 205 17.49 27.24 4.50
C ILE A 205 17.01 27.13 3.05
N TRP A 206 17.78 26.43 2.22
CA TRP A 206 17.38 26.18 0.83
C TRP A 206 16.18 25.23 0.79
N LEU A 207 15.09 25.61 0.11
CA LEU A 207 13.80 24.92 0.19
C LEU A 207 13.88 23.42 -0.16
N PRO A 208 14.54 22.98 -1.25
CA PRO A 208 14.75 21.55 -1.51
C PRO A 208 15.49 20.79 -0.40
N LYS A 209 16.46 21.43 0.27
CA LYS A 209 17.18 20.83 1.41
C LYS A 209 16.24 20.72 2.61
N LEU A 210 15.47 21.76 2.91
CA LEU A 210 14.47 21.74 3.97
C LEU A 210 13.49 20.58 3.76
N LEU A 211 12.92 20.43 2.56
CA LEU A 211 11.97 19.35 2.25
C LEU A 211 12.52 17.94 2.52
N ALA A 212 13.81 17.73 2.26
CA ALA A 212 14.49 16.48 2.57
C ALA A 212 14.71 16.30 4.08
N LEU A 213 15.13 17.38 4.76
CA LEU A 213 15.37 17.40 6.21
C LEU A 213 14.09 17.07 7.00
N ILE A 214 12.95 17.63 6.62
CA ILE A 214 11.66 17.43 7.30
C ILE A 214 10.91 16.16 6.85
N GLY A 215 11.55 15.30 6.05
CA GLY A 215 10.97 14.03 5.59
C GLY A 215 9.84 14.16 4.55
N LEU A 216 9.55 15.36 4.04
CA LEU A 216 8.53 15.54 2.99
C LEU A 216 9.03 15.12 1.60
N ALA A 217 10.35 15.06 1.39
CA ALA A 217 11.00 14.52 0.19
C ALA A 217 12.07 13.48 0.56
N ASN A 218 12.19 12.42 -0.25
CA ASN A 218 13.18 11.34 0.00
C ASN A 218 14.63 11.78 -0.24
N SER A 219 14.84 12.89 -0.94
CA SER A 219 16.14 13.49 -1.21
C SER A 219 15.99 14.93 -1.65
N THR A 220 17.09 15.69 -1.58
CA THR A 220 17.16 17.08 -2.06
C THR A 220 16.81 17.19 -3.55
N SER A 221 17.22 16.22 -4.37
CA SER A 221 16.88 16.17 -5.80
C SER A 221 15.39 15.97 -6.03
N ALA A 222 14.73 15.12 -5.21
CA ALA A 222 13.28 14.96 -5.24
C ALA A 222 12.56 16.25 -4.80
N GLY A 223 13.03 16.90 -3.73
CA GLY A 223 12.53 18.20 -3.29
C GLY A 223 12.61 19.26 -4.39
N LYS A 224 13.75 19.34 -5.09
CA LYS A 224 13.95 20.26 -6.22
C LYS A 224 12.94 20.01 -7.34
N ARG A 225 12.64 18.74 -7.64
CA ARG A 225 11.63 18.36 -8.63
C ARG A 225 10.22 18.80 -8.22
N PHE A 226 9.85 18.61 -6.94
CA PHE A 226 8.54 19.02 -6.43
C PHE A 226 8.33 20.52 -6.50
N VAL A 227 9.34 21.33 -6.15
CA VAL A 227 9.25 22.79 -6.28
C VAL A 227 9.05 23.20 -7.73
N LYS A 228 9.84 22.65 -8.67
CA LYS A 228 9.69 22.95 -10.12
C LYS A 228 8.33 22.56 -10.68
N GLN A 229 7.73 21.50 -10.15
CA GLN A 229 6.38 21.05 -10.54
C GLN A 229 5.27 21.87 -9.87
N GLY A 230 5.61 22.82 -8.99
CA GLY A 230 4.65 23.60 -8.23
C GLY A 230 3.86 22.76 -7.22
N ALA A 231 4.44 21.66 -6.76
CA ALA A 231 3.80 20.77 -5.79
C ALA A 231 4.02 21.22 -4.34
N VAL A 232 4.80 22.28 -4.10
CA VAL A 232 5.20 22.74 -2.77
C VAL A 232 4.44 24.02 -2.41
N LYS A 233 3.92 24.09 -1.19
CA LYS A 233 3.36 25.31 -0.61
C LYS A 233 3.97 25.62 0.75
N ILE A 234 4.11 26.90 1.06
CA ILE A 234 4.48 27.42 2.39
C ILE A 234 3.32 28.30 2.85
N ASP A 235 2.70 27.97 3.99
CA ASP A 235 1.54 28.70 4.54
C ASP A 235 0.41 28.93 3.52
N GLY A 236 0.23 27.96 2.61
CA GLY A 236 -0.75 28.02 1.53
C GLY A 236 -0.27 28.66 0.22
N GLU A 237 0.85 29.38 0.23
CA GLU A 237 1.43 30.01 -0.95
C GLU A 237 2.27 29.03 -1.77
N LYS A 238 2.00 28.97 -3.09
CA LYS A 238 2.66 28.02 -4.00
C LYS A 238 4.08 28.47 -4.33
N MET A 239 5.04 27.57 -4.13
CA MET A 239 6.46 27.80 -4.42
C MET A 239 6.87 27.14 -5.73
N THR A 240 7.44 27.91 -6.65
CA THR A 240 7.92 27.42 -7.96
C THR A 240 9.41 27.64 -8.20
N ASP A 241 10.07 28.49 -7.40
CA ASP A 241 11.49 28.76 -7.53
C ASP A 241 12.32 27.70 -6.78
N SER A 242 13.06 26.89 -7.54
CA SER A 242 13.88 25.82 -6.99
C SER A 242 15.16 26.29 -6.30
N GLU A 243 15.54 27.55 -6.46
CA GLU A 243 16.67 28.18 -5.77
C GLU A 243 16.22 28.99 -4.53
N TYR A 244 14.91 29.02 -4.25
CA TYR A 244 14.36 29.76 -3.12
C TYR A 244 14.95 29.32 -1.78
N ARG A 245 15.34 30.30 -0.97
CA ARG A 245 15.77 30.12 0.41
C ARG A 245 14.69 30.67 1.34
N VAL A 246 14.15 29.80 2.19
CA VAL A 246 13.09 30.15 3.13
C VAL A 246 13.69 30.60 4.45
N VAL A 247 13.17 31.68 5.02
CA VAL A 247 13.45 32.09 6.41
C VAL A 247 12.62 31.20 7.32
N VAL A 248 13.26 30.40 8.18
CA VAL A 248 12.54 29.44 9.03
C VAL A 248 11.94 30.18 10.22
N ASN A 249 10.61 30.11 10.35
CA ASN A 249 9.88 30.63 11.51
C ASN A 249 9.14 29.48 12.20
N SER A 250 9.06 29.52 13.53
CA SER A 250 8.24 28.58 14.29
C SER A 250 6.75 28.76 13.95
N GLY A 251 6.03 27.67 13.77
CA GLY A 251 4.63 27.64 13.35
C GLY A 251 4.40 27.61 11.83
N MET A 252 5.45 27.79 11.00
CA MET A 252 5.35 27.74 9.54
C MET A 252 4.91 26.35 9.05
N ILE A 253 3.98 26.29 8.11
CA ILE A 253 3.47 25.03 7.56
C ILE A 253 3.98 24.81 6.15
N ILE A 254 4.67 23.68 5.96
CA ILE A 254 5.16 23.22 4.67
C ILE A 254 4.25 22.10 4.15
N GLN A 255 3.76 22.26 2.93
CA GLN A 255 2.91 21.28 2.26
C GLN A 255 3.57 20.78 0.97
N VAL A 256 3.58 19.46 0.75
CA VAL A 256 3.96 18.84 -0.52
C VAL A 256 2.81 18.00 -1.07
N GLY A 257 2.32 18.38 -2.24
CA GLY A 257 1.13 17.76 -2.84
C GLY A 257 -0.10 17.94 -1.96
N LYS A 258 -1.00 16.95 -1.97
CA LYS A 258 -2.28 17.03 -1.23
C LYS A 258 -2.25 16.41 0.17
N ARG A 259 -1.19 15.67 0.53
CA ARG A 259 -1.20 14.77 1.71
C ARG A 259 -0.04 14.96 2.68
N LYS A 260 1.05 15.61 2.26
CA LYS A 260 2.25 15.74 3.09
C LYS A 260 2.30 17.13 3.70
N PHE A 261 2.27 17.21 5.02
CA PHE A 261 2.30 18.44 5.79
C PHE A 261 3.33 18.32 6.92
N ALA A 262 4.00 19.42 7.24
CA ALA A 262 4.85 19.54 8.41
C ALA A 262 4.77 20.97 8.96
N ARG A 263 4.69 21.11 10.28
CA ARG A 263 4.74 22.39 10.97
C ARG A 263 6.11 22.53 11.60
N LEU A 264 6.80 23.63 11.30
CA LEU A 264 8.16 23.85 11.76
C LEU A 264 8.15 24.36 13.20
N ILE A 265 9.04 23.80 14.03
CA ILE A 265 9.37 24.32 15.35
C ILE A 265 10.87 24.62 15.38
N LEU A 266 11.26 25.74 15.99
CA LEU A 266 12.67 26.09 16.23
C LEU A 266 13.10 25.54 17.60
#